data_AF-A0A2P5K360-F1
#
_entry.id   AF-A0A2P5K360-F1
#
_cell.length_a   1.000
_cell.length_b   1.000
_cell.length_c   1.000
_cell.angle_alpha   90.00
_cell.angle_beta   90.00
_cell.angle_gamma   90.00
#
_symmetry.space_group_name_H-M   'P 1'
#
loop_
_entity.id
_entity.type
_entity.pdbx_description
1 polymer ?
#
loop_
_entity_poly.entity_id
_entity_poly.type
_entity_poly.pdbx_seq_one_letter_code
_entity_poly.pdbx_strand_id
1 'polypeptide(L)'
;MIMDVPIIIYNPSTEDMEMLKIDFDLYMEGKHLTKGTVPVYELPAKQNTTILIENVEIRYEELEQVLQVVIKEHGAEVVREGKANISMTTKLLIYVPVEILSINIYTFKFPILIKTEVPVDILKRNEDAKEQIEEKVKRAIKEVQDKMNEGLLEIPKVIPKQ
;
A
#
# COMPACT_ATOMS: atom_id res chain seq x y z
N MET A 1 -8.28 -9.99 2.09
CA MET A 1 -8.11 -9.66 0.66
C MET A 1 -6.71 -10.06 0.25
N ILE A 2 -6.52 -10.59 -0.95
CA ILE A 2 -5.20 -10.88 -1.51
C ILE A 2 -4.99 -9.93 -2.69
N MET A 3 -3.86 -9.22 -2.71
CA MET A 3 -3.48 -8.35 -3.82
C MET A 3 -2.03 -8.61 -4.24
N ASP A 4 -1.74 -8.38 -5.52
CA ASP A 4 -0.36 -8.36 -6.00
C ASP A 4 0.09 -6.91 -6.19
N VAL A 5 1.30 -6.59 -5.71
CA VAL A 5 1.86 -5.24 -5.79
C VAL A 5 3.09 -5.26 -6.71
N PRO A 6 2.99 -4.73 -7.95
CA PRO A 6 4.14 -4.64 -8.84
C PRO A 6 5.05 -3.48 -8.43
N ILE A 7 6.34 -3.74 -8.38
CA ILE A 7 7.40 -2.76 -8.15
C ILE A 7 8.31 -2.78 -9.36
N ILE A 8 8.57 -1.62 -9.95
CA ILE A 8 9.50 -1.49 -11.07
C ILE A 8 10.79 -0.90 -10.52
N ILE A 9 11.89 -1.63 -10.66
CA ILE A 9 13.23 -1.20 -10.28
C ILE A 9 14.06 -1.00 -11.54
N TYR A 10 14.63 0.20 -11.68
CA TYR A 10 15.61 0.49 -12.72
C TYR A 10 17.02 0.27 -12.19
N ASN A 11 17.84 -0.52 -12.89
CA ASN A 11 19.27 -0.62 -12.58
C ASN A 11 20.04 0.49 -13.31
N PRO A 12 20.58 1.50 -12.60
CA PRO A 12 21.36 2.57 -13.23
C PRO A 12 22.80 2.15 -13.55
N SER A 13 23.26 0.97 -13.11
CA SER A 13 24.61 0.47 -13.36
C SER A 13 24.83 0.11 -14.83
N THR A 14 26.10 0.05 -15.24
CA THR A 14 26.52 -0.52 -16.53
C THR A 14 26.72 -2.03 -16.47
N GLU A 15 26.64 -2.60 -15.27
CA GLU A 15 26.78 -4.04 -14.99
C GLU A 15 25.49 -4.56 -14.34
N ASP A 16 25.26 -5.87 -14.51
CA ASP A 16 24.18 -6.57 -13.84
C ASP A 16 24.38 -6.51 -12.32
N MET A 17 23.29 -6.39 -11.59
CA MET A 17 23.33 -6.22 -10.14
C MET A 17 22.53 -7.33 -9.46
N GLU A 18 23.20 -8.10 -8.62
CA GLU A 18 22.54 -9.10 -7.78
C GLU A 18 21.94 -8.41 -6.56
N MET A 19 20.63 -8.56 -6.35
CA MET A 19 19.97 -8.13 -5.11
C MET A 19 19.81 -9.29 -4.16
N LEU A 20 20.28 -9.15 -2.92
CA LEU A 20 20.20 -10.21 -1.92
C LEU A 20 18.76 -10.45 -1.42
N LYS A 21 18.00 -9.37 -1.23
CA LYS A 21 16.59 -9.40 -0.85
C LYS A 21 15.98 -8.00 -0.87
N ILE A 22 14.66 -7.94 -0.85
CA ILE A 22 13.91 -6.71 -0.62
C ILE A 22 12.99 -6.95 0.57
N ASP A 23 13.19 -6.23 1.67
CA ASP A 23 12.19 -6.16 2.73
C ASP A 23 11.18 -5.06 2.37
N PHE A 24 9.89 -5.30 2.57
CA PHE A 24 8.85 -4.31 2.32
C PHE A 24 7.90 -4.18 3.50
N ASP A 25 7.37 -2.97 3.70
CA ASP A 25 6.22 -2.69 4.55
C ASP A 25 5.16 -1.96 3.72
N LEU A 26 3.91 -2.41 3.82
CA LEU A 26 2.76 -1.81 3.12
C LEU A 26 1.84 -1.11 4.11
N TYR A 27 1.42 0.08 3.73
CA TYR A 27 0.49 0.91 4.49
C TYR A 27 -0.65 1.39 3.58
N MET A 28 -1.85 1.54 4.13
CA MET A 28 -2.96 2.26 3.48
C MET A 28 -3.52 3.28 4.46
N GLU A 29 -3.75 4.51 4.03
CA GLU A 29 -4.16 5.64 4.88
C GLU A 29 -3.34 5.77 6.17
N GLY A 30 -2.02 5.57 6.05
CA GLY A 30 -1.11 5.61 7.19
C GLY A 30 -1.21 4.42 8.16
N LYS A 31 -2.14 3.48 7.95
CA LYS A 31 -2.23 2.23 8.70
C LYS A 31 -1.33 1.17 8.11
N HIS A 32 -0.51 0.55 8.95
CA HIS A 32 0.28 -0.60 8.56
C HIS A 32 -0.64 -1.79 8.26
N LEU A 33 -0.41 -2.44 7.13
CA LEU A 33 -1.14 -3.62 6.70
C LEU A 33 -0.29 -4.85 6.90
N THR A 34 0.79 -4.96 6.13
CA THR A 34 1.62 -6.16 6.12
C THR A 34 3.05 -5.82 5.76
N LYS A 35 3.93 -6.78 6.03
CA LYS A 35 5.34 -6.71 5.71
C LYS A 35 5.82 -8.07 5.23
N GLY A 36 6.89 -8.08 4.46
CA GLY A 36 7.45 -9.31 3.97
C GLY A 36 8.82 -9.13 3.36
N THR A 37 9.31 -10.22 2.81
CA THR A 37 10.59 -10.25 2.11
C THR A 37 10.37 -10.92 0.76
N VAL A 38 10.82 -10.25 -0.28
CA VAL A 38 10.85 -10.75 -1.66
C VAL A 38 12.25 -11.38 -1.88
N PRO A 39 12.33 -12.55 -2.55
CA PRO A 39 13.59 -13.28 -2.74
C PRO A 39 14.60 -12.52 -3.62
N VAL A 40 15.78 -13.13 -3.82
CA VAL A 40 16.89 -12.62 -4.64
C VAL A 40 16.44 -12.41 -6.09
N TYR A 41 16.81 -11.28 -6.68
CA TYR A 41 16.64 -11.02 -8.12
C TYR A 41 17.94 -10.47 -8.71
N GLU A 42 18.22 -10.85 -9.94
CA GLU A 42 19.19 -10.17 -10.78
C GLU A 42 18.51 -8.98 -11.47
N LEU A 43 19.14 -7.82 -11.39
CA LEU A 43 18.71 -6.62 -12.10
C LEU A 43 19.62 -6.40 -13.32
N PRO A 44 19.14 -6.63 -14.55
CA PRO A 44 19.95 -6.43 -15.74
C PRO A 44 20.39 -4.97 -15.90
N ALA A 45 21.62 -4.76 -16.36
CA ALA A 45 22.21 -3.44 -16.56
C ALA A 45 21.33 -2.54 -17.44
N LYS A 46 21.15 -1.29 -17.02
CA LYS A 46 20.38 -0.26 -17.77
C LYS A 46 18.95 -0.65 -18.12
N GLN A 47 18.33 -1.60 -17.41
CA GLN A 47 16.98 -2.07 -17.68
C GLN A 47 16.04 -1.89 -16.48
N ASN A 48 14.74 -1.90 -16.78
CA ASN A 48 13.67 -1.97 -15.80
C ASN A 48 13.33 -3.43 -15.53
N THR A 49 13.32 -3.83 -14.26
CA THR A 49 12.83 -5.13 -13.82
C THR A 49 11.54 -4.92 -13.03
N THR A 50 10.47 -5.60 -13.44
CA THR A 50 9.23 -5.67 -12.65
C THR A 50 9.32 -6.81 -11.67
N ILE A 51 9.17 -6.49 -10.40
CA ILE A 51 9.15 -7.43 -9.28
C ILE A 51 7.74 -7.44 -8.74
N LEU A 52 7.14 -8.62 -8.66
CA LEU A 52 5.79 -8.78 -8.14
C LEU A 52 5.87 -9.21 -6.68
N ILE A 53 5.34 -8.40 -5.77
CA ILE A 53 5.00 -8.87 -4.43
C ILE A 53 3.68 -9.60 -4.56
N GLU A 54 3.74 -10.92 -4.65
CA GLU A 54 2.57 -11.77 -4.78
C GLU A 54 1.89 -12.01 -3.43
N ASN A 55 0.59 -12.27 -3.50
CA ASN A 55 -0.20 -12.76 -2.37
C ASN A 55 -0.13 -11.89 -1.11
N VAL A 56 -0.13 -10.57 -1.27
CA VAL A 56 -0.19 -9.63 -0.14
C VAL A 56 -1.54 -9.81 0.54
N GLU A 57 -1.53 -10.53 1.65
CA GLU A 57 -2.70 -10.71 2.48
C GLU A 57 -2.95 -9.45 3.32
N ILE A 58 -4.10 -8.85 3.09
CA ILE A 58 -4.63 -7.74 3.90
C ILE A 58 -5.75 -8.31 4.75
N ARG A 59 -5.54 -8.25 6.07
CA ARG A 59 -6.53 -8.72 7.04
C ARG A 59 -7.75 -7.81 7.02
N TYR A 60 -8.93 -8.39 7.11
CA TYR A 60 -10.17 -7.63 7.05
C TYR A 60 -10.31 -6.57 8.15
N GLU A 61 -9.76 -6.84 9.34
CA GLU A 61 -9.76 -5.90 10.47
C GLU A 61 -8.96 -4.63 10.18
N GLU A 62 -7.86 -4.76 9.43
CA GLU A 62 -7.02 -3.64 9.02
C GLU A 62 -7.73 -2.83 7.94
N LEU A 63 -8.40 -3.51 7.00
CA LEU A 63 -9.18 -2.88 5.94
C LEU A 63 -10.35 -2.05 6.51
N GLU A 64 -10.99 -2.52 7.57
CA GLU A 64 -12.08 -1.79 8.23
C GLU A 64 -11.59 -0.45 8.81
N GLN A 65 -10.42 -0.43 9.44
CA GLN A 65 -9.82 0.80 9.95
C GLN A 65 -9.45 1.76 8.83
N VAL A 66 -8.92 1.25 7.71
CA VAL A 66 -8.63 2.05 6.51
C VAL A 66 -9.91 2.70 6.00
N LEU A 67 -10.99 1.92 5.84
CA LEU A 67 -12.28 2.42 5.37
C LEU A 67 -12.88 3.49 6.29
N GLN A 68 -12.72 3.36 7.62
CA GLN A 68 -13.16 4.41 8.55
C GLN A 68 -12.43 5.74 8.31
N VAL A 69 -11.14 5.71 8.01
CA VAL A 69 -10.37 6.93 7.66
C VAL A 69 -10.89 7.53 6.36
N VAL A 70 -11.02 6.72 5.31
CA VAL A 70 -11.49 7.18 3.98
C VAL A 70 -12.91 7.75 4.07
N ILE A 71 -13.82 7.11 4.82
CA ILE A 71 -15.19 7.61 5.04
C ILE A 71 -15.17 8.96 5.76
N LYS A 72 -14.30 9.11 6.75
CA LYS A 72 -14.16 10.39 7.48
C LYS A 72 -13.64 11.51 6.59
N GLU A 73 -12.75 11.21 5.66
CA GLU A 73 -12.11 12.20 4.78
C GLU A 73 -12.96 12.55 3.55
N HIS A 74 -13.56 11.56 2.89
CA HIS A 74 -14.26 11.73 1.61
C HIS A 74 -15.79 11.67 1.73
N GLY A 75 -16.31 11.24 2.88
CA GLY A 75 -17.72 11.02 3.10
C GLY A 75 -18.19 9.62 2.66
N ALA A 76 -19.14 9.08 3.42
CA ALA A 76 -19.67 7.74 3.24
C ALA A 76 -20.27 7.47 1.84
N GLU A 77 -20.91 8.48 1.25
CA GLU A 77 -21.56 8.35 -0.06
C GLU A 77 -20.54 8.14 -1.18
N VAL A 78 -19.44 8.90 -1.17
CA VAL A 78 -18.35 8.80 -2.15
C VAL A 78 -17.64 7.44 -2.06
N VAL A 79 -17.45 6.92 -0.84
CA VAL A 79 -16.88 5.58 -0.61
C VAL A 79 -17.83 4.47 -1.11
N ARG A 80 -19.14 4.63 -0.88
CA ARG A 80 -20.15 3.67 -1.35
C ARG A 80 -20.18 3.59 -2.87
N GLU A 81 -20.11 4.73 -3.54
CA GLU A 81 -20.03 4.84 -5.01
C GLU A 81 -18.69 4.34 -5.57
N GLY A 82 -17.69 4.04 -4.71
CA GLY A 82 -16.36 3.59 -5.15
C GLY A 82 -15.52 4.69 -5.78
N LYS A 83 -15.91 5.96 -5.59
CA LYS A 83 -15.24 7.14 -6.17
C LYS A 83 -14.14 7.71 -5.28
N ALA A 84 -14.01 7.19 -4.06
CA ALA A 84 -12.91 7.57 -3.17
C ALA A 84 -11.61 6.87 -3.60
N ASN A 85 -10.50 7.56 -3.42
CA ASN A 85 -9.17 7.01 -3.57
C ASN A 85 -8.61 6.68 -2.20
N ILE A 86 -7.75 5.66 -2.16
CA ILE A 86 -7.02 5.25 -0.97
C ILE A 86 -5.54 5.52 -1.21
N SER A 87 -4.90 6.27 -0.33
CA SER A 87 -3.46 6.41 -0.31
C SER A 87 -2.81 5.13 0.19
N MET A 88 -2.14 4.41 -0.72
CA MET A 88 -1.27 3.30 -0.37
C MET A 88 0.18 3.79 -0.35
N THR A 89 0.93 3.37 0.67
CA THR A 89 2.34 3.67 0.83
C THR A 89 3.13 2.38 0.97
N THR A 90 4.07 2.13 0.06
CA THR A 90 4.99 1.00 0.12
C THR A 90 6.37 1.52 0.54
N LYS A 91 6.88 1.01 1.67
CA LYS A 91 8.27 1.21 2.08
C LYS A 91 9.09 0.02 1.61
N LEU A 92 10.16 0.25 0.87
CA LEU A 92 11.07 -0.78 0.41
C LEU A 92 12.45 -0.58 1.02
N LEU A 93 13.08 -1.68 1.38
CA LEU A 93 14.45 -1.73 1.84
C LEU A 93 15.19 -2.77 0.99
N ILE A 94 15.94 -2.28 0.01
CA ILE A 94 16.65 -3.12 -0.96
C ILE A 94 18.07 -3.37 -0.45
N TYR A 95 18.50 -4.64 -0.47
CA TYR A 95 19.82 -5.08 -0.01
C TYR A 95 20.69 -5.43 -1.21
N VAL A 96 21.69 -4.60 -1.47
CA VAL A 96 22.63 -4.78 -2.59
C VAL A 96 24.03 -5.06 -2.02
N PRO A 97 24.73 -6.11 -2.48
CA PRO A 97 26.14 -6.29 -2.20
C PRO A 97 26.93 -5.29 -3.05
N VAL A 98 27.80 -4.51 -2.41
CA VAL A 98 28.74 -3.65 -3.14
C VAL A 98 30.15 -4.12 -2.84
N GLU A 99 30.88 -4.48 -3.89
CA GLU A 99 32.31 -4.76 -3.82
C GLU A 99 33.09 -3.45 -3.98
N ILE A 100 33.88 -3.08 -2.97
CA ILE A 100 34.81 -1.96 -3.05
C ILE A 100 36.21 -2.53 -2.82
N LEU A 101 37.10 -2.37 -3.80
CA LEU A 101 38.54 -2.67 -3.69
C LEU A 101 38.85 -4.11 -3.23
N SER A 102 38.12 -5.11 -3.76
CA SER A 102 38.35 -6.54 -3.48
C SER A 102 38.13 -7.00 -2.03
N ILE A 103 37.41 -6.21 -1.23
CA ILE A 103 36.95 -6.59 0.12
C ILE A 103 35.41 -6.65 0.10
N ASN A 104 34.87 -7.84 0.33
CA ASN A 104 33.45 -8.15 0.55
C ASN A 104 33.13 -7.84 2.03
N ILE A 105 32.12 -7.09 2.50
CA ILE A 105 30.72 -6.87 2.08
C ILE A 105 30.24 -5.58 2.76
N TYR A 106 29.76 -4.57 2.02
CA TYR A 106 28.78 -3.62 2.57
C TYR A 106 27.43 -3.94 1.95
N THR A 107 26.46 -4.30 2.77
CA THR A 107 25.06 -4.32 2.31
C THR A 107 24.52 -2.90 2.37
N PHE A 108 24.40 -2.27 1.21
CA PHE A 108 23.74 -0.98 1.11
C PHE A 108 22.23 -1.18 1.22
N LYS A 109 21.58 -0.28 1.98
CA LYS A 109 20.13 -0.28 2.18
C LYS A 109 19.56 1.05 1.74
N PHE A 110 18.68 1.01 0.73
CA PHE A 110 17.99 2.20 0.23
C PHE A 110 16.54 2.17 0.68
N PRO A 111 16.08 3.10 1.55
CA PRO A 111 14.68 3.23 1.87
C PRO A 111 13.96 3.95 0.73
N ILE A 112 13.02 3.27 0.07
CA ILE A 112 12.17 3.87 -0.96
C ILE A 112 10.75 3.98 -0.40
N LEU A 113 10.13 5.16 -0.55
CA LEU A 113 8.74 5.39 -0.20
C LEU A 113 7.94 5.64 -1.48
N ILE A 114 7.08 4.70 -1.83
CA ILE A 114 6.18 4.82 -2.98
C ILE A 114 4.80 5.17 -2.45
N LYS A 115 4.19 6.26 -2.95
CA LYS A 115 2.81 6.63 -2.65
C LYS A 115 1.96 6.47 -3.90
N THR A 116 0.87 5.74 -3.81
CA THR A 116 -0.07 5.51 -4.91
C THR A 116 -1.49 5.72 -4.44
N GLU A 117 -2.33 6.30 -5.30
CA GLU A 117 -3.77 6.35 -5.07
C GLU A 117 -4.43 5.12 -5.70
N VAL A 118 -5.13 4.34 -4.87
CA VAL A 118 -5.86 3.13 -5.25
C VAL A 118 -7.36 3.41 -5.13
N PRO A 119 -8.12 3.39 -6.22
CA PRO A 119 -9.57 3.51 -6.17
C PRO A 119 -10.22 2.43 -5.27
N VAL A 120 -11.19 2.84 -4.44
CA VAL A 120 -11.91 1.93 -3.52
C VAL A 120 -12.64 0.80 -4.28
N ASP A 121 -13.03 1.01 -5.54
CA ASP A 121 -13.67 -0.02 -6.36
C ASP A 121 -12.75 -1.23 -6.63
N ILE A 122 -11.43 -1.04 -6.65
CA ILE A 122 -10.46 -2.15 -6.82
C ILE A 122 -10.52 -3.12 -5.64
N LEU A 123 -10.78 -2.62 -4.42
CA LEU A 123 -10.98 -3.47 -3.24
C LEU A 123 -12.24 -4.34 -3.34
N LYS A 124 -13.19 -3.98 -4.20
CA LYS A 124 -14.49 -4.67 -4.36
C LYS A 124 -14.48 -5.79 -5.42
N ARG A 125 -13.32 -6.16 -5.99
CA ARG A 125 -13.27 -7.04 -7.19
C ARG A 125 -13.19 -8.55 -6.95
N ASN A 126 -13.17 -9.03 -5.72
CA ASN A 126 -13.11 -10.47 -5.40
C ASN A 126 -14.47 -10.92 -4.84
N GLU A 127 -15.23 -11.79 -5.51
CA GLU A 127 -16.68 -12.00 -5.26
C GLU A 127 -17.05 -12.34 -3.80
N ASP A 128 -16.36 -13.29 -3.16
CA ASP A 128 -16.64 -13.65 -1.76
C ASP A 128 -16.18 -12.56 -0.78
N ALA A 129 -15.05 -11.92 -1.08
CA ALA A 129 -14.55 -10.79 -0.31
C ALA A 129 -15.45 -9.56 -0.49
N LYS A 130 -16.06 -9.39 -1.67
CA LYS A 130 -16.88 -8.25 -2.05
C LYS A 130 -18.16 -8.23 -1.23
N GLU A 131 -18.86 -9.35 -1.08
CA GLU A 131 -20.06 -9.40 -0.23
C GLU A 131 -19.73 -9.04 1.23
N GLN A 132 -18.66 -9.61 1.77
CA GLN A 132 -18.22 -9.32 3.15
C GLN A 132 -17.75 -7.87 3.32
N ILE A 133 -17.00 -7.33 2.35
CA ILE A 133 -16.54 -5.94 2.33
C ILE A 133 -17.73 -5.00 2.18
N GLU A 134 -18.69 -5.29 1.31
CA GLU A 134 -19.87 -4.45 1.11
C GLU A 134 -20.75 -4.39 2.35
N GLU A 135 -20.98 -5.51 3.04
CA GLU A 135 -21.71 -5.50 4.31
C GLU A 135 -20.99 -4.70 5.41
N LYS A 136 -19.68 -4.88 5.54
CA LYS A 136 -18.88 -4.17 6.53
C LYS A 136 -18.78 -2.68 6.22
N VAL A 137 -18.60 -2.31 4.95
CA VAL A 137 -18.66 -0.92 4.48
C VAL A 137 -20.03 -0.33 4.81
N LYS A 138 -21.13 -1.04 4.55
CA LYS A 138 -22.49 -0.58 4.90
C LYS A 138 -22.62 -0.36 6.41
N ARG A 139 -22.11 -1.27 7.25
CA ARG A 139 -22.13 -1.12 8.72
C ARG A 139 -21.25 0.04 9.18
N ALA A 140 -20.01 0.14 8.71
CA ALA A 140 -19.09 1.21 9.07
C ALA A 140 -19.61 2.59 8.62
N ILE A 141 -20.19 2.68 7.43
CA ILE A 141 -20.90 3.89 6.95
C ILE A 141 -22.01 4.25 7.92
N LYS A 142 -22.86 3.28 8.29
CA LYS A 142 -23.96 3.51 9.22
C LYS A 142 -23.46 3.99 10.58
N GLU A 143 -22.45 3.34 11.14
CA GLU A 143 -21.86 3.72 12.43
C GLU A 143 -21.22 5.11 12.40
N VAL A 144 -20.53 5.47 11.31
CA VAL A 144 -19.96 6.81 11.14
C VAL A 144 -21.08 7.85 10.97
N GLN A 145 -22.10 7.56 10.17
CA GLN A 145 -23.27 8.43 10.01
C GLN A 145 -24.01 8.65 11.35
N ASP A 146 -24.23 7.59 12.11
CA ASP A 146 -24.87 7.65 13.43
C ASP A 146 -24.03 8.53 14.38
N LYS A 147 -22.70 8.31 14.44
CA LYS A 147 -21.79 9.13 15.25
C LYS A 147 -21.67 10.59 14.79
N MET A 148 -21.78 10.86 13.48
CA MET A 148 -21.83 12.21 12.94
C MET A 148 -23.14 12.92 13.32
N ASN A 149 -24.27 12.22 13.25
CA ASN A 149 -25.58 12.73 13.66
C ASN A 149 -25.65 13.01 15.17
N GLU A 150 -24.91 12.25 15.97
CA GLU A 150 -24.74 12.45 17.41
C GLU A 150 -23.73 13.56 17.77
N GLY A 151 -23.06 14.16 16.78
CA GLY A 151 -22.08 15.23 17.00
C GLY A 151 -20.77 14.77 17.66
N LEU A 152 -20.47 13.46 17.64
CA LEU A 152 -19.33 12.84 18.30
C LEU A 152 -18.08 12.73 17.40
N LEU A 153 -18.18 13.16 16.14
CA LEU A 153 -17.09 13.20 15.18
C LEU A 153 -16.80 14.64 14.78
N GLU A 154 -15.68 15.19 15.25
CA GLU A 154 -15.14 16.43 14.72
C GLU A 154 -14.67 16.21 13.27
N ILE A 155 -15.39 16.85 12.34
CA ILE A 155 -14.98 16.94 10.93
C ILE A 155 -13.75 17.86 10.89
N PRO A 156 -12.56 17.39 10.48
CA PRO A 156 -11.44 18.29 10.26
C PRO A 156 -11.83 19.23 9.11
N LYS A 157 -11.88 20.54 9.39
CA LYS A 157 -12.06 21.56 8.36
C LYS A 157 -10.92 21.42 7.35
N VAL A 158 -11.23 20.88 6.18
CA VAL A 158 -10.35 20.96 5.02
C VAL A 158 -10.27 22.43 4.65
N ILE A 159 -9.16 23.08 5.01
CA ILE A 159 -8.85 24.42 4.54
C ILE A 159 -8.45 24.26 3.06
N PRO A 160 -9.16 24.88 2.11
CA PRO A 160 -8.73 24.84 0.72
C PRO A 160 -7.36 25.51 0.63
N LYS A 161 -6.37 24.82 0.04
CA LYS A 161 -5.10 25.45 -0.32
C LYS A 161 -5.38 26.55 -1.35
N GLN A 162 -5.04 27.79 -0.99
CA GLN A 162 -4.97 28.94 -1.90
C GLN A 162 -3.72 28.86 -2.78
#